data_AF-M5PDN8-F1
#
_entry.id   AF-M5PDN8-F1
#
_cell.length_a   1.000
_cell.length_b   1.000
_cell.length_c   1.000
_cell.angle_alpha   90.00
_cell.angle_beta   90.00
_cell.angle_gamma   90.00
#
_symmetry.space_group_name_H-M   'P 1'
#
loop_
_entity.id
_entity.type
_entity.pdbx_description
1 polymer ?
#
loop_
_entity_poly.entity_id
_entity_poly.type
_entity_poly.pdbx_seq_one_letter_code
_entity_poly.pdbx_strand_id
1 'polypeptide(L)'
;MEKECIVKKFSKEDYIPKFEEDFEEVCRHLQAHSQRLFELLPDISLSPDERLERLARVIPTSILKSANHKTAREKLNGLRHRLDELIPDQNMSYYDKIEYLVNIADEMVPGQMKMYEKLEKIGDKRWSDIGRS
;
A
#
# COMPACT_ATOMS: atom_id res chain seq x y z
N MET A 1 -38.58 -16.14 12.23
CA MET A 1 -38.04 -15.09 13.10
C MET A 1 -36.59 -14.88 12.71
N GLU A 2 -36.32 -13.88 11.88
CA GLU A 2 -34.95 -13.47 11.58
C GLU A 2 -34.41 -12.72 12.81
N LYS A 3 -33.27 -13.18 13.35
CA LYS A 3 -32.56 -12.43 14.40
C LYS A 3 -31.95 -11.21 13.73
N GLU A 4 -32.44 -10.02 14.06
CA GLU A 4 -31.72 -8.78 13.75
C GLU A 4 -30.36 -8.82 14.46
N CYS A 5 -29.31 -9.08 13.69
CA CYS A 5 -27.94 -8.98 14.17
C CYS A 5 -27.61 -7.48 14.21
N ILE A 6 -27.83 -6.84 15.37
CA ILE A 6 -27.41 -5.45 15.60
C ILE A 6 -25.88 -5.45 15.65
N VAL A 7 -25.25 -5.27 14.49
CA VAL A 7 -23.79 -5.11 14.41
C VAL A 7 -23.44 -3.75 15.02
N LYS A 8 -22.84 -3.77 16.21
CA LYS A 8 -22.28 -2.57 16.84
C LYS A 8 -21.28 -1.94 15.86
N LYS A 9 -21.51 -0.69 15.47
CA LYS A 9 -20.60 0.05 14.59
C LYS A 9 -19.32 0.33 15.36
N PHE A 10 -18.18 -0.08 14.81
CA PHE A 10 -16.87 0.26 15.33
C PHE A 10 -16.55 1.72 14.99
N SER A 11 -16.12 2.51 15.98
CA SER A 11 -15.58 3.85 15.78
C SER A 11 -14.06 3.83 15.93
N LYS A 12 -13.36 4.78 15.32
CA LYS A 12 -11.88 4.83 15.40
C LYS A 12 -11.44 5.04 16.86
N GLU A 13 -12.27 5.72 17.62
CA GLU A 13 -12.10 6.02 19.04
C GLU A 13 -12.23 4.76 19.91
N ASP A 14 -12.91 3.71 19.43
CA ASP A 14 -12.96 2.40 20.10
C ASP A 14 -11.65 1.60 19.92
N TYR A 15 -10.76 2.02 19.02
CA TYR A 15 -9.50 1.32 18.78
C TYR A 15 -8.45 1.66 19.83
N ILE A 16 -8.06 0.66 20.62
CA ILE A 16 -6.90 0.74 21.52
C ILE A 16 -5.87 -0.26 20.99
N PRO A 17 -4.80 0.20 20.32
CA PRO A 17 -3.76 -0.71 19.87
C PRO A 17 -3.08 -1.35 21.07
N LYS A 18 -2.94 -2.67 21.04
CA LYS A 18 -2.11 -3.42 21.97
C LYS A 18 -0.89 -3.91 21.20
N PHE A 19 0.28 -3.42 21.59
CA PHE A 19 1.56 -3.81 20.99
C PHE A 19 2.39 -4.55 22.04
N GLU A 20 1.87 -5.67 22.51
CA GLU A 20 2.57 -6.55 23.47
C GLU A 20 3.45 -7.58 22.76
N GLU A 21 3.27 -7.73 21.45
CA GLU A 21 3.95 -8.71 20.59
C GLU A 21 5.37 -8.25 20.26
N ASP A 22 6.31 -9.20 20.17
CA ASP A 22 7.63 -8.93 19.65
C ASP A 22 7.65 -8.87 18.10
N PHE A 23 8.77 -8.43 17.53
CA PHE A 23 8.92 -8.26 16.09
C PHE A 23 8.69 -9.56 15.30
N GLU A 24 9.18 -10.69 15.80
CA GLU A 24 9.06 -11.97 15.12
C GLU A 24 7.60 -12.44 15.11
N GLU A 25 6.90 -12.23 16.22
CA GLU A 25 5.48 -12.50 16.34
C GLU A 25 4.64 -11.63 15.41
N VAL A 26 4.91 -10.33 15.35
CA VAL A 26 4.24 -9.40 14.42
C VAL A 26 4.43 -9.85 12.97
N CYS A 27 5.66 -10.17 12.56
CA CYS A 27 5.94 -10.64 11.20
C CYS A 27 5.19 -11.93 10.87
N ARG A 28 5.17 -12.88 11.81
CA ARG A 28 4.47 -14.16 11.65
C ARG A 28 2.96 -13.96 11.47
N HIS A 29 2.33 -13.10 12.29
CA HIS A 29 0.90 -12.81 12.19
C HIS A 29 0.56 -12.08 10.89
N LEU A 30 1.36 -11.08 10.51
CA LEU A 30 1.18 -10.35 9.25
C LEU A 30 1.26 -11.30 8.05
N GLN A 31 2.25 -12.19 8.03
CA GLN A 31 2.40 -13.18 6.96
C GLN A 31 1.20 -14.13 6.92
N ALA A 32 0.78 -14.67 8.06
CA ALA A 32 -0.36 -15.58 8.15
C ALA A 32 -1.66 -14.92 7.68
N HIS A 33 -1.94 -13.68 8.09
CA HIS A 33 -3.12 -12.94 7.65
C HIS A 33 -3.08 -12.62 6.17
N SER A 34 -1.93 -12.17 5.65
CA SER A 34 -1.76 -11.85 4.23
C SER A 34 -1.96 -13.09 3.35
N GLN A 35 -1.36 -14.22 3.73
CA GLN A 35 -1.52 -15.50 3.05
C GLN A 35 -2.99 -15.95 3.05
N ARG A 36 -3.64 -15.89 4.21
CA ARG A 36 -5.04 -16.29 4.33
C ARG A 36 -5.97 -15.43 3.47
N LEU A 37 -5.74 -14.12 3.44
CA LEU A 37 -6.49 -13.20 2.59
C LEU A 37 -6.30 -13.54 1.11
N PHE A 38 -5.06 -13.84 0.69
CA PHE A 38 -4.77 -14.23 -0.68
C PHE A 38 -5.46 -15.53 -1.10
N GLU A 39 -5.43 -16.55 -0.24
CA GLU A 39 -6.13 -17.82 -0.49
C GLU A 39 -7.63 -17.64 -0.72
N LEU A 40 -8.26 -16.75 0.05
CA LEU A 40 -9.69 -16.46 -0.07
C LEU A 40 -10.02 -15.60 -1.30
N LEU A 41 -9.13 -14.68 -1.68
CA LEU A 41 -9.28 -13.74 -2.79
C LEU A 41 -7.99 -13.66 -3.62
N PRO A 42 -7.72 -14.64 -4.50
CA PRO A 42 -6.45 -14.81 -5.21
C PRO A 42 -6.29 -13.87 -6.41
N ASP A 43 -6.64 -12.60 -6.24
CA ASP A 43 -6.47 -11.54 -7.24
C ASP A 43 -5.17 -10.80 -6.93
N ILE A 44 -4.14 -11.01 -7.74
CA ILE A 44 -2.79 -10.42 -7.55
C ILE A 44 -2.77 -8.90 -7.63
N SER A 45 -3.80 -8.28 -8.22
CA SER A 45 -3.90 -6.83 -8.33
C SER A 45 -4.31 -6.15 -7.01
N LEU A 46 -4.75 -6.94 -6.02
CA LEU A 46 -5.21 -6.44 -4.74
C LEU A 46 -4.11 -6.48 -3.68
N SER A 47 -4.07 -5.45 -2.85
CA SER A 47 -3.37 -5.46 -1.58
C SER A 47 -4.13 -6.30 -0.53
N PRO A 48 -3.48 -6.70 0.59
CA PRO A 48 -4.18 -7.33 1.72
C PRO A 48 -5.37 -6.50 2.23
N ASP A 49 -5.24 -5.18 2.30
CA ASP A 49 -6.32 -4.28 2.72
C ASP A 49 -7.52 -4.33 1.76
N GLU A 50 -7.26 -4.31 0.45
CA GLU A 50 -8.33 -4.42 -0.57
C GLU A 50 -9.08 -5.76 -0.48
N ARG A 51 -8.37 -6.84 -0.12
CA ARG A 51 -9.00 -8.15 0.14
C ARG A 51 -9.86 -8.10 1.41
N LEU A 52 -9.35 -7.52 2.49
CA LEU A 52 -10.09 -7.39 3.74
C LEU A 52 -11.36 -6.55 3.55
N GLU A 53 -11.28 -5.47 2.78
CA GLU A 53 -12.42 -4.63 2.46
C GLU A 53 -13.49 -5.34 1.62
N ARG A 54 -13.07 -6.16 0.65
CA ARG A 54 -14.00 -7.01 -0.11
C ARG A 54 -14.72 -7.99 0.82
N LEU A 55 -14.00 -8.60 1.77
CA LEU A 55 -14.61 -9.47 2.78
C LEU A 55 -15.55 -8.69 3.70
N ALA A 56 -15.19 -7.48 4.11
CA ALA A 56 -16.00 -6.65 5.01
C ALA A 56 -17.34 -6.21 4.40
N ARG A 57 -17.55 -6.31 3.08
CA ARG A 57 -18.84 -6.04 2.42
C ARG A 57 -19.97 -6.94 2.91
N VAL A 58 -19.68 -8.09 3.50
CA VAL A 58 -20.69 -8.97 4.12
C VAL A 58 -21.29 -8.36 5.40
N ILE A 59 -20.70 -7.28 5.93
CA ILE A 59 -21.17 -6.57 7.12
C ILE A 59 -21.98 -5.35 6.64
N PRO A 60 -23.33 -5.36 6.75
CA PRO A 60 -24.23 -4.40 6.10
C PRO A 60 -24.01 -2.92 6.45
N THR A 61 -23.34 -2.64 7.56
CA THR A 61 -23.09 -1.29 8.09
C THR A 61 -21.62 -0.89 8.12
N SER A 62 -20.73 -1.78 7.67
CA SER A 62 -19.29 -1.53 7.58
C SER A 62 -19.00 -0.71 6.33
N ILE A 63 -19.30 0.59 6.36
CA ILE A 63 -18.77 1.50 5.35
C ILE A 63 -17.31 1.77 5.71
N LEU A 64 -16.43 0.83 5.38
CA LEU A 64 -14.99 1.08 5.37
C LEU A 64 -14.71 2.02 4.19
N LYS A 65 -14.87 3.32 4.43
CA LYS A 65 -14.25 4.37 3.59
C LYS A 65 -12.75 4.34 3.86
N SER A 66 -12.06 3.36 3.27
CA SER A 66 -10.61 3.32 3.29
C SER A 66 -10.06 4.13 2.09
N ALA A 67 -8.75 4.39 2.12
CA ALA A 67 -8.03 4.94 0.98
C ALA A 67 -8.05 4.02 -0.27
N ASN A 68 -8.46 2.76 -0.12
CA ASN A 68 -8.46 1.75 -1.18
C ASN A 68 -9.81 1.63 -1.93
N HIS A 69 -10.86 2.32 -1.46
CA HIS A 69 -12.10 2.52 -2.22
C HIS A 69 -11.92 3.46 -3.44
N LYS A 70 -10.71 3.95 -3.69
CA LYS A 70 -10.39 4.75 -4.87
C LYS A 70 -10.55 3.91 -6.12
N THR A 71 -11.42 4.35 -7.01
CA THR A 71 -11.55 3.83 -8.38
C THR A 71 -10.19 3.86 -9.08
N ALA A 72 -10.00 3.02 -10.11
CA ALA A 72 -8.79 3.06 -10.93
C ALA A 72 -8.49 4.48 -11.47
N ARG A 73 -9.54 5.26 -11.76
CA ARG A 73 -9.45 6.66 -12.16
C ARG A 73 -8.87 7.55 -11.07
N GLU A 74 -9.34 7.42 -9.83
CA GLU A 74 -8.82 8.20 -8.69
C GLU A 74 -7.39 7.83 -8.35
N LYS A 75 -7.03 6.53 -8.40
CA LYS A 75 -5.65 6.07 -8.22
C LYS A 75 -4.72 6.67 -9.29
N LEU A 76 -5.14 6.59 -10.56
CA LEU A 76 -4.38 7.16 -11.68
C LEU A 76 -4.23 8.69 -11.54
N ASN A 77 -5.30 9.40 -11.20
CA ASN A 77 -5.24 10.85 -10.98
C ASN A 77 -4.30 11.21 -9.82
N GLY A 78 -4.28 10.42 -8.75
CA GLY A 78 -3.34 10.61 -7.64
C GLY A 78 -1.88 10.44 -8.08
N LEU A 79 -1.58 9.42 -8.88
CA LEU A 79 -0.24 9.22 -9.44
C LEU A 79 0.17 10.38 -10.36
N ARG A 80 -0.73 10.81 -11.24
CA ARG A 80 -0.50 11.94 -12.16
C ARG A 80 -0.19 13.23 -11.42
N HIS A 81 -1.01 13.57 -10.43
CA HIS A 81 -0.78 14.73 -9.57
C HIS A 81 0.59 14.67 -8.91
N ARG A 82 0.98 13.52 -8.37
CA ARG A 82 2.29 13.36 -7.72
C ARG A 82 3.45 13.50 -8.71
N LEU A 83 3.31 12.99 -9.93
CA LEU A 83 4.30 13.17 -10.99
C LEU A 83 4.42 14.64 -11.42
N ASP A 84 3.29 15.36 -11.49
CA ASP A 84 3.29 16.79 -11.81
C ASP A 84 3.94 17.63 -10.69
N GLU A 85 3.79 17.24 -9.42
CA GLU A 85 4.49 17.86 -8.29
C GLU A 85 6.01 17.63 -8.35
N LEU A 86 6.44 16.41 -8.71
CA LEU A 86 7.86 16.04 -8.77
C LEU A 86 8.55 16.63 -10.01
N ILE A 87 7.85 16.67 -11.14
CA ILE A 87 8.37 17.15 -12.42
C ILE A 87 7.34 18.11 -13.03
N PRO A 88 7.47 19.43 -12.78
CA PRO A 88 6.49 20.42 -13.18
C PRO A 88 6.59 20.85 -14.66
N ASP A 89 7.03 19.95 -15.55
CA ASP A 89 7.00 20.17 -17.00
C ASP A 89 5.68 19.67 -17.58
N GLN A 90 4.91 20.58 -18.20
CA GLN A 90 3.60 20.29 -18.80
C GLN A 90 3.72 19.68 -20.20
N ASN A 91 4.89 19.71 -20.82
CA ASN A 91 5.13 19.13 -22.15
C ASN A 91 5.53 17.65 -22.08
N MET A 92 5.90 17.16 -20.90
CA MET A 92 6.26 15.76 -20.69
C MET A 92 5.03 14.90 -20.42
N SER A 93 4.95 13.75 -21.09
CA SER A 93 3.92 12.76 -20.73
C SER A 93 4.21 12.14 -19.36
N TYR A 94 3.19 11.58 -18.71
CA TYR A 94 3.38 10.90 -17.42
C TYR A 94 4.34 9.70 -17.50
N TYR A 95 4.47 9.05 -18.66
CA TYR A 95 5.45 8.00 -18.87
C TYR A 95 6.86 8.57 -18.94
N ASP A 96 7.06 9.66 -19.71
CA ASP A 96 8.37 10.32 -19.82
C ASP A 96 8.83 10.89 -18.48
N LYS A 97 7.88 11.34 -17.64
CA LYS A 97 8.18 11.75 -16.26
C LYS A 97 8.74 10.60 -15.42
N ILE A 98 8.21 9.39 -15.57
CA ILE A 98 8.74 8.21 -14.88
C ILE A 98 10.14 7.88 -15.40
N GLU A 99 10.33 7.84 -16.73
CA GLU A 99 11.62 7.58 -17.34
C GLU A 99 12.67 8.63 -16.96
N TYR A 100 12.27 9.89 -16.81
CA TYR A 100 13.14 10.95 -16.33
C TYR A 100 13.65 10.69 -14.90
N LEU A 101 12.78 10.25 -13.98
CA LEU A 101 13.20 9.87 -12.62
C LEU A 101 14.15 8.65 -12.64
N VAL A 102 13.88 7.68 -13.52
CA VAL A 102 14.74 6.50 -13.74
C VAL A 102 16.13 6.94 -14.22
N ASN A 103 16.18 7.83 -15.22
CA ASN A 103 17.43 8.33 -15.77
C ASN A 103 18.26 9.10 -14.75
N ILE A 104 17.63 9.91 -13.89
CA ILE A 104 18.33 10.57 -12.77
C ILE A 104 19.01 9.53 -11.87
N ALA A 105 18.28 8.47 -11.47
CA ALA A 105 18.86 7.43 -10.63
C ALA A 105 19.99 6.65 -11.34
N ASP A 106 19.86 6.44 -12.65
CA ASP A 106 20.88 5.78 -13.48
C ASP A 106 22.14 6.63 -13.65
N GLU A 107 22.01 7.95 -13.73
CA GLU A 107 23.14 8.90 -13.75
C GLU A 107 23.85 8.94 -12.39
N MET A 108 23.08 8.91 -11.30
CA MET A 108 23.62 8.92 -9.93
C MET A 108 24.35 7.61 -9.59
N VAL A 109 23.83 6.47 -10.06
CA VAL A 109 24.44 5.15 -9.88
C VAL A 109 24.55 4.44 -11.23
N PRO A 110 25.63 4.69 -11.98
CA PRO A 110 25.88 4.04 -13.26
C PRO A 110 26.07 2.52 -13.11
N GLY A 111 25.64 1.78 -14.13
CA GLY A 111 25.82 0.34 -14.23
C GLY A 111 24.52 -0.45 -14.34
N GLN A 112 24.65 -1.74 -14.66
CA GLN A 112 23.53 -2.67 -14.78
C GLN A 112 23.15 -3.21 -13.40
N MET A 113 22.31 -2.45 -12.70
CA MET A 113 21.71 -2.81 -11.41
C MET A 113 20.20 -2.60 -11.48
N LYS A 114 19.44 -3.30 -10.65
CA LYS A 114 18.00 -3.07 -10.56
C LYS A 114 17.76 -1.72 -9.88
N MET A 115 16.68 -1.02 -10.27
CA MET A 115 16.40 0.34 -9.79
C MET A 115 16.38 0.45 -8.25
N TYR A 116 15.78 -0.52 -7.54
CA TYR A 116 15.74 -0.47 -6.07
C TYR A 116 17.15 -0.51 -5.43
N GLU A 117 18.10 -1.25 -6.03
CA GLU A 117 19.49 -1.33 -5.55
C GLU A 117 20.24 -0.02 -5.78
N LYS A 118 19.90 0.70 -6.87
CA LYS A 118 20.42 2.05 -7.13
C LYS A 118 19.92 3.04 -6.09
N LEU A 119 18.62 3.01 -5.80
CA LEU A 119 18.01 3.87 -4.78
C LEU A 119 18.64 3.65 -3.40
N GLU A 120 18.86 2.39 -3.00
CA GLU A 120 19.55 2.06 -1.73
C GLU A 120 20.95 2.71 -1.64
N LYS A 121 21.72 2.70 -2.74
CA LYS A 121 23.04 3.34 -2.80
C LYS A 121 23.00 4.86 -2.71
N ILE A 122 21.92 5.50 -3.17
CA ILE A 122 21.70 6.95 -3.09
C ILE A 122 21.23 7.37 -1.69
N GLY A 123 21.03 6.39 -0.79
CA GLY A 123 20.57 6.64 0.57
C GLY A 123 19.06 6.61 0.73
N ASP A 124 18.32 5.99 -0.20
CA ASP A 124 16.96 5.47 0.06
C ASP A 124 17.11 4.29 1.05
N LYS A 125 17.40 4.61 2.31
CA LYS A 125 17.53 3.63 3.39
C LYS A 125 16.14 3.14 3.81
N ARG A 126 15.39 2.51 2.91
CA ARG A 126 14.26 1.68 3.35
C ARG A 126 14.73 0.60 4.32
N TRP A 127 15.98 0.17 4.21
CA TRP A 127 16.68 -0.70 5.16
C TRP A 127 16.71 -0.18 6.60
N SER A 128 16.77 1.14 6.83
CA SER A 128 16.71 1.69 8.21
C SER A 128 15.29 1.78 8.76
N ASP A 129 14.27 1.73 7.92
CA ASP A 129 12.86 1.81 8.34
C ASP A 129 12.26 0.43 8.68
N ILE A 130 12.95 -0.68 8.35
CA ILE A 130 12.57 -2.06 8.71
C ILE A 130 13.41 -2.67 9.84
N GLY A 131 14.19 -1.86 10.56
CA GLY A 131 14.79 -2.24 11.84
C GLY A 131 15.81 -3.39 11.79
N ARG A 132 16.54 -3.58 10.68
CA ARG A 132 17.65 -4.55 10.61
C ARG A 132 18.99 -3.82 10.52
N SER A 133 19.74 -3.90 11.61
CA SER A 133 21.17 -3.56 11.72
C SER A 133 22.04 -4.71 11.24
#